data_AF-A0A822GVI0-F1
#
_entry.id   AF-A0A822GVI0-F1
#
_cell.length_a   1.000
_cell.length_b   1.000
_cell.length_c   1.000
_cell.angle_alpha   90.00
_cell.angle_beta   90.00
_cell.angle_gamma   90.00
#
_symmetry.space_group_name_H-M   'P 1'
#
loop_
_entity.id
_entity.type
_entity.pdbx_description
1 polymer ?
#
loop_
_entity_poly.entity_id
_entity_poly.type
_entity_poly.pdbx_seq_one_letter_code
_entity_poly.pdbx_strand_id
1 'polypeptide(L)' 'KTYQCEVDRPDPTDFSINCVGERTTLAIDIDRNLGKSKVYIDLNRFAGERFGFEAVRDPQTKQLD' A
#
# COMPACT_ATOMS: atom_id res chain seq x y z
N LYS A 1 -9.94 -18.11 0.48
CA LYS A 1 -10.36 -17.15 1.53
C LYS A 1 -10.57 -15.81 0.85
N THR A 2 -11.74 -15.21 1.02
CA THR A 2 -12.09 -13.94 0.40
C THR A 2 -11.48 -12.82 1.24
N TYR A 3 -10.68 -11.96 0.63
CA TYR A 3 -10.24 -10.72 1.27
C TYR A 3 -11.37 -9.70 1.13
N GLN A 4 -11.69 -9.00 2.22
CA GLN A 4 -12.57 -7.83 2.16
C GLN A 4 -11.68 -6.61 1.93
N CYS A 5 -11.81 -5.99 0.76
CA CYS A 5 -10.99 -4.86 0.35
C CYS A 5 -11.82 -3.58 0.37
N GLU A 6 -11.33 -2.59 1.09
CA GLU A 6 -11.80 -1.22 1.03
C GLU A 6 -10.85 -0.43 0.12
N VAL A 7 -11.43 0.29 -0.83
CA VAL A 7 -10.68 1.15 -1.75
C VAL A 7 -11.07 2.58 -1.43
N ASP A 8 -10.10 3.36 -0.98
CA ASP A 8 -10.22 4.80 -0.83
C ASP A 8 -9.51 5.48 -2.00
N ARG A 9 -10.19 6.45 -2.60
CA ARG A 9 -9.67 7.19 -3.75
C ARG A 9 -10.07 8.66 -3.61
N PRO A 10 -9.32 9.42 -2.80
CA PRO A 10 -9.64 10.83 -2.56
C PRO A 10 -9.56 11.66 -3.85
N ASP A 11 -8.68 11.29 -4.78
CA ASP A 11 -8.58 11.93 -6.10
C ASP A 11 -8.02 10.97 -7.19
N PRO A 12 -7.92 11.38 -8.47
CA PRO A 12 -7.41 10.51 -9.54
C PRO A 12 -5.93 10.12 -9.40
N THR A 13 -5.16 10.89 -8.64
CA THR A 13 -3.71 10.78 -8.44
C THR A 13 -3.33 10.03 -7.18
N ASP A 14 -4.24 9.87 -6.23
CA ASP A 14 -4.04 9.15 -4.97
C ASP A 14 -5.06 8.01 -4.82
N PHE A 15 -4.59 6.83 -4.42
CA PHE A 15 -5.48 5.77 -3.97
C PHE A 15 -4.84 4.90 -2.90
N SER A 16 -5.69 4.46 -1.97
CA SER A 16 -5.36 3.51 -0.92
C SER A 16 -6.26 2.29 -1.02
N ILE A 17 -5.69 1.09 -0.88
CA ILE A 17 -6.42 -0.17 -0.81
C ILE A 17 -6.04 -0.86 0.49
N ASN A 18 -7.05 -1.19 1.29
CA ASN A 18 -6.86 -1.98 2.49
C ASN A 18 -7.67 -3.27 2.40
N CYS A 19 -6.99 -4.41 2.27
CA CYS A 19 -7.58 -5.73 2.16
C CYS A 19 -7.37 -6.51 3.47
N VAL A 20 -8.47 -6.76 4.20
CA VAL A 20 -8.44 -7.54 5.44
C VAL A 20 -8.82 -8.99 5.14
N GLY A 21 -7.95 -9.91 5.51
CA GLY A 21 -8.18 -11.35 5.52
C GLY A 21 -8.08 -11.93 6.93
N GLU A 22 -8.41 -13.21 7.07
CA GLU A 22 -8.39 -13.88 8.40
C GLU A 22 -7.00 -13.90 9.08
N ARG A 23 -5.91 -13.83 8.32
CA ARG A 23 -4.54 -13.97 8.84
C ARG A 23 -3.63 -12.82 8.47
N THR A 24 -4.07 -11.95 7.57
CA THR A 24 -3.23 -10.97 6.90
C THR A 24 -4.04 -9.72 6.62
N THR A 25 -3.39 -8.58 6.74
CA THR A 25 -3.91 -7.29 6.29
C THR A 25 -2.96 -6.75 5.24
N LEU A 26 -3.45 -6.51 4.03
CA LEU A 26 -2.67 -5.94 2.92
C LEU A 26 -3.07 -4.48 2.76
N ALA A 27 -2.11 -3.58 2.90
CA ALA A 27 -2.27 -2.16 2.63
C ALA A 27 -1.45 -1.77 1.40
N ILE A 28 -2.08 -1.10 0.43
CA ILE A 28 -1.45 -0.50 -0.73
C ILE A 28 -1.79 0.99 -0.70
N ASP A 29 -0.79 1.84 -0.80
CA ASP A 29 -0.96 3.30 -0.80
C ASP A 29 -0.11 3.86 -1.95
N ILE A 30 -0.74 4.59 -2.87
CA ILE A 30 -0.08 5.19 -4.02
C ILE A 30 -0.46 6.67 -4.11
N ASP A 31 0.51 7.51 -3.77
CA ASP A 31 0.46 8.95 -4.01
C ASP A 31 1.30 9.29 -5.26
N ARG A 32 0.62 9.53 -6.38
CA ARG A 32 1.30 9.91 -7.64
C ARG A 32 1.84 11.35 -7.63
N ASN A 33 1.33 12.22 -6.78
CA ASN A 33 1.81 13.60 -6.66
C ASN A 33 3.17 13.63 -5.97
N LEU A 34 3.32 12.88 -4.89
CA LEU A 34 4.59 12.68 -4.19
C LEU A 34 5.48 11.62 -4.86
N GLY A 35 4.95 10.88 -5.84
CA GLY A 35 5.64 9.78 -6.50
C GLY A 35 5.88 8.59 -5.57
N LYS A 36 5.14 8.47 -4.47
CA LYS A 36 5.35 7.43 -3.46
C LYS A 36 4.41 6.25 -3.69
N SER A 37 4.92 5.05 -3.47
CA SER A 37 4.14 3.83 -3.54
C SER A 37 4.57 2.91 -2.43
N LYS A 38 3.63 2.53 -1.58
CA LYS A 38 3.84 1.74 -0.39
C LYS A 38 2.95 0.50 -0.48
N VAL A 39 3.53 -0.67 -0.25
CA VAL A 39 2.80 -1.94 -0.17
C VAL A 39 3.25 -2.65 1.08
N TYR A 40 2.34 -2.91 2.01
CA TYR A 40 2.61 -3.60 3.26
C TYR A 40 1.65 -4.75 3.48
N ILE A 41 2.16 -5.82 4.06
CA ILE A 41 1.40 -6.98 4.53
C ILE A 41 1.71 -7.15 6.01
N ASP A 42 0.69 -6.98 6.83
CA ASP A 42 0.73 -7.25 8.26
C ASP A 42 0.22 -8.67 8.50
N LEU A 43 0.98 -9.48 9.24
CA LEU A 43 0.55 -10.83 9.64
C LEU A 43 -0.23 -10.75 10.95
N ASN A 44 -1.56 -10.87 10.92
CA ASN A 44 -2.43 -10.71 12.10
C ASN A 44 -2.09 -11.67 13.26
N ARG A 45 -1.38 -12.78 12.98
CA ARG A 45 -0.92 -13.75 14.00
C ARG A 45 0.36 -13.33 14.72
N PHE A 46 1.11 -12.38 14.17
CA PHE A 46 2.38 -11.89 14.69
C PHE A 46 2.30 -10.37 14.81
N ALA A 47 1.81 -9.89 15.96
CA ALA A 47 1.63 -8.46 16.19
C ALA A 47 2.96 -7.71 15.98
N GLY A 48 2.96 -6.74 15.06
CA GLY A 48 4.14 -5.95 14.72
C GLY A 48 5.01 -6.50 13.59
N GLU A 49 4.75 -7.71 13.07
CA GLU A 49 5.41 -8.19 11.85
C GLU A 49 4.76 -7.59 10.60
N ARG A 50 5.53 -6.73 9.94
CA ARG A 50 5.18 -6.10 8.68
C ARG A 50 6.20 -6.46 7.62
N PHE A 51 5.72 -7.00 6.51
CA PHE A 51 6.52 -7.22 5.30
C PHE A 51 6.04 -6.28 4.23
N GLY A 52 6.94 -5.53 3.59
CA GLY A 52 6.51 -4.60 2.57
C GLY A 52 7.64 -3.92 1.84
N PHE A 53 7.23 -3.14 0.85
CA PHE A 53 8.10 -2.36 -0.01
C PHE A 53 7.59 -0.92 -0.05
N GLU A 54 8.51 0.02 0.04
CA GLU A 54 8.25 1.44 -0.18
C GLU A 54 9.16 1.90 -1.31
N ALA A 55 8.55 2.42 -2.37
CA ALA A 55 9.24 3.07 -3.47
C ALA A 55 8.89 4.54 -3.51
N VAL A 56 9.89 5.34 -3.88
CA VAL A 56 9.72 6.76 -4.16
C VAL A 56 10.23 7.00 -5.58
N ARG A 57 9.42 7.65 -6.40
CA ARG A 57 9.87 8.12 -7.71
C ARG A 57 10.63 9.42 -7.53
N ASP A 58 11.79 9.48 -8.17
CA ASP A 58 12.50 10.73 -8.33
C ASP A 58 11.58 11.74 -9.06
N PRO A 59 11.35 12.95 -8.50
CA PRO A 59 10.42 13.91 -9.08
C PRO A 59 10.89 14.46 -10.44
N GLN A 60 12.20 14.47 -10.70
CA GLN A 60 12.83 14.96 -11.92
C GLN A 60 12.98 13.86 -12.97
N THR A 61 13.51 12.69 -12.60
CA THR A 61 13.82 11.60 -13.55
C THR A 61 12.67 10.60 -13.72
N LYS A 62 11.67 10.62 -12.82
CA LYS A 62 10.54 9.68 -12.74
C LYS A 62 10.94 8.21 -12.54
N GLN A 63 12.21 7.94 -12.26
CA GLN A 63 12.73 6.61 -11.95
C GLN A 63 12.26 6.16 -10.55
N LEU A 64 12.00 4.87 -10.38
CA LEU A 64 11.78 4.26 -9.06
C LEU A 64 13.15 3.97 -8.42
N ASP A 65 13.32 4.36 -7.16
CA ASP A 65 14.36 3.85 -6.25
C ASP A 65 14.01 2.43 -5.76
#